data_AF-A0A5P8N1S3-F1
#
_entry.id   AF-A0A5P8N1S3-F1
#
_cell.length_a   1.000
_cell.length_b   1.000
_cell.length_c   1.000
_cell.angle_alpha   90.00
_cell.angle_beta   90.00
_cell.angle_gamma   90.00
#
_symmetry.space_group_name_H-M   'P 1'
#
loop_
_entity.id
_entity.type
_entity.pdbx_description
1 polymer ?
#
loop_
_entity_poly.entity_id
_entity_poly.type
_entity_poly.pdbx_seq_one_letter_code
_entity_poly.pdbx_strand_id
1 'polypeptide(L)'
;MSDKVKENRLRQMAGRQGLKLVKSRRRDVRAVDFGGFMLVDVLTNGVVLGSGAFPYQADVDDVEAYLTGSPEGSGERRARA
;
A
#
# COMPACT_ATOMS: atom_id res chain seq x y z
N MET A 1 18.14 -3.55 -3.96
CA MET A 1 16.96 -4.27 -4.48
C MET A 1 16.15 -3.27 -5.28
N SER A 2 15.77 -3.55 -6.54
CA SER A 2 14.98 -2.60 -7.33
C SER A 2 13.54 -2.52 -6.80
N ASP A 3 12.89 -1.36 -6.87
CA ASP A 3 11.49 -1.13 -6.45
C ASP A 3 10.52 -2.18 -7.03
N LYS A 4 10.79 -2.63 -8.26
CA LYS A 4 10.00 -3.70 -8.92
C LYS A 4 10.08 -5.04 -8.19
N VAL A 5 11.24 -5.39 -7.65
CA VAL A 5 11.44 -6.66 -6.92
C VAL A 5 10.69 -6.61 -5.58
N LYS A 6 10.78 -5.47 -4.87
CA LYS A 6 10.04 -5.25 -3.62
C LYS A 6 8.53 -5.31 -3.86
N GLU A 7 8.03 -4.62 -4.88
CA GLU A 7 6.61 -4.63 -5.24
C GLU A 7 6.11 -6.03 -5.61
N ASN A 8 6.88 -6.79 -6.40
CA ASN A 8 6.48 -8.15 -6.78
C ASN A 8 6.41 -9.10 -5.58
N ARG A 9 7.34 -8.97 -4.62
CA ARG A 9 7.31 -9.72 -3.36
C ARG A 9 6.03 -9.40 -2.57
N LEU A 10 5.68 -8.12 -2.43
CA LEU A 10 4.48 -7.69 -1.71
C LEU A 10 3.19 -8.17 -2.40
N ARG A 11 3.15 -8.18 -3.75
CA ARG A 11 2.02 -8.75 -4.51
C ARG A 11 1.82 -10.23 -4.19
N GLN A 12 2.90 -11.00 -4.09
CA GLN A 12 2.82 -12.42 -3.73
C GLN A 12 2.37 -12.62 -2.28
N MET A 13 2.88 -11.82 -1.34
CA MET A 13 2.47 -11.88 0.07
C MET A 13 0.98 -11.55 0.23
N ALA A 14 0.52 -10.48 -0.42
CA ALA A 14 -0.89 -10.11 -0.44
C ALA A 14 -1.75 -11.26 -1.00
N GLY A 15 -1.36 -11.82 -2.16
CA GLY A 15 -2.11 -12.91 -2.78
C GLY A 15 -2.26 -14.16 -1.90
N ARG A 16 -1.25 -14.49 -1.09
CA ARG A 16 -1.32 -15.59 -0.11
C ARG A 16 -2.32 -15.35 1.02
N GLN A 17 -2.65 -14.09 1.29
CA GLN A 17 -3.56 -13.67 2.35
C GLN A 17 -4.95 -13.31 1.84
N GLY A 18 -5.26 -13.59 0.55
CA GLY A 18 -6.53 -13.19 -0.05
C GLY A 18 -6.63 -11.68 -0.31
N LEU A 19 -5.50 -10.99 -0.41
CA LEU A 19 -5.43 -9.56 -0.66
C LEU A 19 -4.85 -9.26 -2.04
N LYS A 20 -5.23 -8.12 -2.60
CA LYS A 20 -4.72 -7.60 -3.86
C LYS A 20 -4.05 -6.24 -3.63
N LEU A 21 -2.76 -6.16 -3.94
CA LEU A 21 -2.02 -4.91 -3.96
C LEU A 21 -2.35 -4.11 -5.24
N VAL A 22 -2.91 -2.92 -5.08
CA VAL A 22 -3.24 -2.00 -6.17
C VAL A 22 -2.37 -0.75 -6.03
N LYS A 23 -1.74 -0.35 -7.14
CA LYS A 23 -0.95 0.89 -7.21
C LYS A 23 -1.73 1.94 -7.96
N SER A 24 -1.62 3.20 -7.55
CA SER A 24 -2.18 4.31 -8.31
C SER A 24 -1.61 4.33 -9.72
N ARG A 25 -2.49 4.49 -10.71
CA ARG A 25 -2.11 4.59 -12.13
C ARG A 25 -1.78 6.02 -12.55
N ARG A 26 -2.01 7.01 -11.67
CA ARG A 26 -1.76 8.41 -11.99
C ARG A 26 -0.26 8.66 -12.09
N ARG A 27 0.12 9.34 -13.18
CA ARG A 27 1.51 9.74 -13.47
C ARG A 27 1.80 11.19 -13.08
N ASP A 28 0.78 11.94 -12.68
CA ASP A 28 0.93 13.32 -12.25
C ASP A 28 1.54 13.34 -10.84
N VAL A 29 2.78 13.82 -10.75
CA VAL A 29 3.55 13.92 -9.50
C VAL A 29 2.88 14.84 -8.47
N ARG A 30 2.02 15.78 -8.92
CA ARG A 30 1.29 16.70 -8.03
C ARG A 30 0.00 16.12 -7.48
N ALA A 31 -0.42 14.94 -7.94
CA ALA A 31 -1.63 14.30 -7.43
C ALA A 31 -1.37 13.71 -6.04
N VAL A 32 -2.32 13.91 -5.12
CA VAL A 32 -2.23 13.41 -3.73
C VAL A 32 -2.10 11.88 -3.64
N ASP A 33 -2.54 11.18 -4.68
CA ASP A 33 -2.50 9.73 -4.83
C ASP A 33 -1.34 9.24 -5.73
N PHE A 34 -0.40 10.11 -6.11
CA PHE A 34 0.75 9.73 -6.93
C PHE A 34 1.66 8.74 -6.19
N GLY A 35 2.00 7.62 -6.85
CA GLY A 35 2.91 6.62 -6.30
C GLY A 35 2.37 5.79 -5.13
N GLY A 36 1.12 6.04 -4.72
CA GLY A 36 0.50 5.37 -3.59
C GLY A 36 -0.04 3.97 -3.88
N PHE A 37 -0.36 3.25 -2.80
CA PHE A 37 -0.81 1.86 -2.81
C PHE A 37 -2.09 1.67 -1.99
N MET A 38 -2.82 0.60 -2.31
CA MET A 38 -3.94 0.09 -1.53
C MET A 38 -3.87 -1.44 -1.45
N LEU A 39 -4.36 -2.00 -0.35
CA LEU A 39 -4.68 -3.41 -0.23
C LEU A 39 -6.19 -3.58 -0.30
N VAL A 40 -6.64 -4.46 -1.19
CA VAL A 40 -8.05 -4.77 -1.40
C VAL A 40 -8.28 -6.24 -1.06
N ASP A 41 -9.26 -6.51 -0.22
CA ASP A 41 -9.72 -7.86 0.05
C ASP A 41 -10.44 -8.41 -1.19
N VAL A 42 -10.01 -9.59 -1.68
CA VAL A 42 -10.54 -10.13 -2.95
C VAL A 42 -11.95 -10.70 -2.83
N LEU A 43 -12.40 -11.04 -1.62
CA LEU A 43 -13.71 -11.63 -1.37
C LEU A 43 -14.79 -10.55 -1.27
N THR A 44 -14.48 -9.48 -0.55
CA THR A 44 -15.42 -8.37 -0.29
C THR A 44 -15.25 -7.21 -1.24
N ASN A 45 -14.14 -7.17 -2.00
CA ASN A 45 -13.70 -6.03 -2.80
C ASN A 45 -13.52 -4.74 -1.96
N GLY A 46 -13.40 -4.88 -0.63
CA GLY A 46 -13.21 -3.79 0.32
C GLY A 46 -11.74 -3.39 0.43
N VAL A 47 -11.48 -2.09 0.60
CA VAL A 47 -10.12 -1.60 0.84
C VAL A 47 -9.77 -1.78 2.32
N VAL A 48 -8.77 -2.60 2.61
CA VAL A 48 -8.29 -2.86 3.98
C VAL A 48 -7.15 -1.92 4.38
N LEU A 49 -6.43 -1.35 3.41
CA LEU A 49 -5.39 -0.35 3.62
C LEU A 49 -5.35 0.66 2.46
N GLY A 50 -5.13 1.92 2.78
CA GLY A 50 -4.92 2.98 1.77
C GLY A 50 -6.19 3.74 1.36
N SER A 51 -7.27 3.70 2.15
CA SER A 51 -8.57 4.35 1.91
C SER A 51 -8.97 5.43 2.93
N GLY A 52 -8.01 6.05 3.64
CA GLY A 52 -8.31 7.09 4.63
C GLY A 52 -8.73 8.42 4.02
N ALA A 53 -7.95 9.48 4.18
CA ALA A 53 -8.35 10.82 3.73
C ALA A 53 -8.47 10.92 2.19
N PHE A 54 -7.74 10.08 1.47
CA PHE A 54 -7.77 9.95 0.01
C PHE A 54 -7.38 8.52 -0.40
N PRO A 55 -7.80 8.04 -1.59
CA PRO A 55 -7.41 6.73 -2.07
C PRO A 55 -5.90 6.66 -2.35
N TYR A 56 -5.34 5.47 -2.22
CA TYR A 56 -3.90 5.22 -2.38
C TYR A 56 -3.01 5.99 -1.39
N GLN A 57 -3.49 6.28 -0.18
CA GLN A 57 -2.69 7.03 0.81
C GLN A 57 -1.48 6.26 1.35
N ALA A 58 -1.48 4.93 1.24
CA ALA A 58 -0.45 4.06 1.81
C ALA A 58 0.79 4.02 0.91
N ASP A 59 1.97 3.98 1.52
CA ASP A 59 3.23 3.74 0.81
C ASP A 59 3.62 2.25 0.82
N VAL A 60 4.78 1.95 0.24
CA VAL A 60 5.28 0.58 0.13
C VAL A 60 5.63 -0.03 1.49
N ASP A 61 6.02 0.80 2.46
CA ASP A 61 6.41 0.36 3.78
C ASP A 61 5.19 0.11 4.66
N ASP A 62 4.13 0.93 4.51
CA ASP A 62 2.81 0.67 5.11
C ASP A 62 2.24 -0.69 4.68
N VAL A 63 2.34 -0.99 3.39
CA VAL A 63 1.91 -2.27 2.82
C VAL A 63 2.74 -3.43 3.37
N GLU A 64 4.06 -3.26 3.45
CA GLU A 64 4.96 -4.28 4.01
C GLU A 64 4.66 -4.56 5.48
N ALA A 65 4.47 -3.51 6.28
CA ALA A 65 4.11 -3.62 7.69
C ALA A 65 2.79 -4.35 7.89
N TYR A 66 1.75 -3.98 7.13
CA TYR A 66 0.45 -4.65 7.18
C TYR A 66 0.56 -6.14 6.84
N LEU A 67 1.26 -6.49 5.76
CA LEU A 67 1.38 -7.88 5.30
C LEU A 67 2.29 -8.75 6.18
N THR A 68 3.18 -8.14 6.95
CA THR A 68 4.06 -8.85 7.90
C THR A 68 3.47 -8.91 9.31
N GLY A 69 2.38 -8.17 9.58
CA GLY A 69 1.83 -8.01 10.92
C GLY A 69 2.74 -7.19 11.84
N SER A 70 3.72 -6.47 11.30
CA SER A 70 4.62 -5.64 12.08
C SER A 70 3.97 -4.28 12.35
N PRO A 71 3.82 -3.86 13.61
CA PRO A 71 3.19 -2.58 13.95
C PRO A 71 4.02 -1.36 13.54
N GLU A 72 5.25 -1.54 13.05
CA GLU A 72 6.19 -0.47 12.67
C GLU A 72 5.94 0.11 11.25
N GLY A 73 4.71 -0.01 10.74
CA GLY A 73 4.28 0.71 9.54
C GLY A 73 4.33 2.21 9.75
N SER A 74 4.49 2.98 8.68
CA SER A 74 5.00 4.36 8.60
C SER A 74 4.18 5.45 9.34
N GLY A 75 3.29 5.09 10.26
CA GLY A 75 2.43 5.99 11.04
C GLY A 75 3.16 7.11 11.76
N GLU A 76 4.45 6.94 12.10
CA GLU A 76 5.27 7.99 12.74
C GLU A 76 6.01 8.92 11.76
N ARG A 77 6.17 8.55 10.47
CA ARG A 77 6.95 9.38 9.52
C ARG A 77 6.20 10.61 9.02
N ARG A 78 4.87 10.70 9.18
CA ARG A 78 4.04 11.83 8.71
C ARG A 78 3.66 12.84 9.80
N ALA A 79 4.06 12.64 11.06
CA ALA A 79 3.74 13.53 12.18
C ALA A 79 4.82 14.60 12.50
N ARG A 80 5.76 14.85 11.58
CA ARG A 80 6.79 15.89 11.75
C ARG A 80 6.66 16.95 10.67
N ALA A 81 5.70 17.85 10.86
CA ALA A 81 5.67 19.19 10.25
C ALA A 81 6.08 20.21 11.31
#